data_AF-A0A4R4PDH4-F1
#
_entry.id   AF-A0A4R4PDH4-F1
#
_cell.length_a   1.000
_cell.length_b   1.000
_cell.length_c   1.000
_cell.angle_alpha   90.00
_cell.angle_beta   90.00
_cell.angle_gamma   90.00
#
_symmetry.space_group_name_H-M   'P 1'
#
loop_
_entity.id
_entity.type
_entity.pdbx_description
1 polymer ?
#
loop_
_entity_poly.entity_id
_entity_poly.type
_entity_poly.pdbx_seq_one_letter_code
_entity_poly.pdbx_strand_id
1 'polypeptide(L)' 'MADLITLCTDAELERALDVLTRDGTPRSVAIRRAVVEAAMRSERAVAMRQAVLRMPLGTPDGIDVGAALARDRPCEPPT' A
#
# COMPACT_ATOMS: atom_id res chain seq x y z
N MET A 1 8.80 26.76 12.30
CA MET A 1 7.65 26.80 11.38
C MET A 1 7.34 25.37 10.99
N ALA A 2 6.06 24.98 11.02
CA ALA A 2 5.65 23.68 10.49
C ALA A 2 5.33 23.86 9.00
N ASP A 3 5.78 22.93 8.16
CA ASP A 3 5.40 22.91 6.75
C ASP A 3 3.90 22.65 6.64
N LEU A 4 3.23 23.41 5.78
CA LEU A 4 1.80 23.31 5.54
C LEU A 4 1.56 22.71 4.16
N ILE A 5 0.62 21.77 4.10
CA ILE A 5 0.12 21.20 2.84
C ILE A 5 -1.38 21.43 2.75
N THR A 6 -1.87 21.65 1.54
CA THR A 6 -3.30 21.72 1.24
C THR A 6 -3.76 20.37 0.71
N LEU A 7 -4.87 19.86 1.23
CA LEU A 7 -5.49 18.63 0.76
C LEU A 7 -6.82 18.96 0.06
N CYS A 8 -7.06 18.34 -1.09
CA CYS A 8 -8.39 18.31 -1.68
C CYS A 8 -9.17 17.16 -1.06
N THR A 9 -10.31 17.46 -0.48
CA THR A 9 -11.18 16.50 0.21
C THR A 9 -12.50 16.37 -0.53
N ASP A 10 -13.08 15.17 -0.49
CA ASP A 10 -14.43 14.92 -0.98
C ASP A 10 -15.44 14.88 0.18
N ALA A 11 -16.74 14.82 -0.16
CA ALA A 11 -17.82 14.83 0.82
C ALA A 11 -17.86 13.58 1.72
N GLU A 12 -17.26 12.47 1.32
CA GLU A 12 -17.17 11.28 2.15
C GLU A 12 -16.05 11.44 3.18
N LEU A 13 -14.88 11.91 2.75
CA LEU A 13 -13.75 12.20 3.62
C LEU A 13 -14.07 13.29 4.64
N GLU A 14 -14.79 14.35 4.25
CA GLU A 14 -15.22 15.39 5.18
C GLU A 14 -16.13 14.82 6.29
N ARG A 15 -17.06 13.94 5.94
CA ARG A 15 -17.92 13.26 6.92
C ARG A 15 -17.13 12.34 7.84
N ALA A 16 -16.16 11.61 7.29
CA ALA A 16 -15.29 10.76 8.11
C ALA A 16 -14.46 11.60 9.10
N LEU A 17 -13.93 12.75 8.67
CA LEU A 17 -13.19 13.67 9.54
C LEU A 17 -14.09 14.26 10.64
N ASP A 18 -15.35 14.58 10.34
CA ASP A 18 -16.31 15.06 11.36
C ASP A 18 -16.55 13.99 12.44
N VAL A 19 -16.69 12.72 12.05
CA VAL A 19 -16.83 11.61 13.00
C VAL A 19 -15.56 11.43 13.83
N LEU A 20 -14.39 11.45 13.19
CA LEU A 20 -13.10 11.24 13.84
C LEU A 20 -12.68 12.38 14.77
N THR A 21 -13.24 13.57 14.61
CA THR A 21 -12.95 14.76 15.42
C THR A 21 -14.04 15.12 16.42
N ARG A 22 -15.07 14.26 16.55
CA ARG A 22 -16.23 14.50 17.42
C ARG A 22 -15.87 14.62 18.91
N ASP A 23 -14.73 14.08 19.31
CA ASP A 23 -14.17 14.16 20.66
C ASP A 23 -13.41 15.47 20.95
N GLY A 24 -13.38 16.40 20.00
CA GLY A 24 -12.64 17.66 20.09
C GLY A 24 -11.19 17.56 19.60
N THR A 25 -10.76 16.42 19.08
CA THR A 25 -9.45 16.28 18.43
C THR A 25 -9.37 17.21 17.21
N PRO A 26 -8.30 18.03 17.06
CA PRO A 26 -8.15 18.88 15.89
C PRO A 26 -8.01 18.06 14.60
N ARG A 27 -8.66 18.50 13.50
CA ARG A 27 -8.58 17.83 12.18
C ARG A 27 -7.15 17.56 11.73
N SER A 28 -6.25 18.52 11.91
CA SER A 28 -4.84 18.38 11.54
C SER A 28 -4.12 17.28 12.31
N VAL A 29 -4.51 17.02 13.57
CA VAL A 29 -3.97 15.94 14.39
C VAL A 29 -4.47 14.59 13.89
N ALA A 30 -5.78 14.48 13.63
CA ALA A 30 -6.39 13.27 13.09
C ALA A 30 -5.80 12.90 11.71
N ILE A 31 -5.69 13.89 10.80
CA ILE A 31 -5.10 13.70 9.46
C ILE A 31 -3.63 13.30 9.57
N ARG A 32 -2.83 14.01 10.38
CA ARG A 32 -1.41 13.68 10.55
C ARG A 32 -1.23 12.24 11.05
N ARG A 33 -2.03 11.83 12.04
CA ARG A 33 -1.99 10.46 12.55
C ARG A 33 -2.31 9.44 11.45
N ALA A 34 -3.39 9.66 10.69
CA ALA A 34 -3.77 8.77 9.60
C ALA A 34 -2.68 8.66 8.52
N VAL A 35 -2.05 9.78 8.14
CA VAL A 35 -0.96 9.81 7.17
C VAL A 35 0.26 9.03 7.67
N VAL A 36 0.66 9.24 8.93
CA VAL A 36 1.81 8.52 9.52
C VAL A 36 1.53 7.02 9.60
N GLU A 37 0.34 6.62 10.05
CA GLU A 37 -0.04 5.21 10.10
C GLU A 37 -0.08 4.56 8.71
N ALA A 38 -0.55 5.31 7.70
CA ALA A 38 -0.53 4.86 6.30
C ALA A 38 0.89 4.69 5.76
N ALA A 39 1.78 5.66 6.02
CA ALA A 39 3.18 5.57 5.63
C ALA A 39 3.86 4.35 6.25
N MET A 40 3.69 4.14 7.55
CA MET A 40 4.25 2.98 8.25
C MET A 40 3.72 1.64 7.70
N ARG A 41 2.43 1.58 7.35
CA ARG A 41 1.84 0.37 6.74
C ARG A 41 2.47 0.07 5.38
N SER A 42 2.70 1.11 4.56
CA SER A 42 3.37 0.99 3.27
C SER A 42 4.81 0.52 3.43
N GLU A 43 5.56 1.13 4.34
CA GLU A 43 6.95 0.77 4.64
C GLU A 43 7.08 -0.68 5.09
N ARG A 44 6.21 -1.14 6.00
CA ARG A 44 6.17 -2.54 6.45
C ARG A 44 5.90 -3.50 5.29
N ALA A 45 4.97 -3.16 4.41
CA ALA A 45 4.67 -3.99 3.23
C ALA A 45 5.87 -4.08 2.28
N VAL A 46 6.57 -2.97 2.05
CA VAL A 46 7.79 -2.94 1.24
C VAL A 46 8.91 -3.75 1.91
N ALA A 47 9.14 -3.55 3.21
CA ALA A 47 10.14 -4.29 3.96
C ALA A 47 9.88 -5.80 3.95
N MET A 48 8.62 -6.23 4.08
CA MET A 48 8.24 -7.64 4.00
C MET A 48 8.52 -8.22 2.60
N ARG A 49 8.16 -7.50 1.52
CA ARG A 49 8.48 -7.92 0.14
C ARG A 49 9.99 -8.05 -0.05
N GLN A 50 10.77 -7.08 0.42
CA GLN A 50 12.23 -7.12 0.33
C GLN A 50 12.83 -8.27 1.17
N ALA A 51 12.28 -8.55 2.35
CA ALA A 51 12.73 -9.66 3.20
C ALA A 51 12.49 -11.02 2.51
N VAL A 52 11.33 -11.21 1.89
CA VAL A 52 11.02 -12.42 1.09
C VAL A 52 12.00 -12.57 -0.06
N LEU A 53 12.27 -11.49 -0.81
CA LEU A 53 13.23 -11.53 -1.93
C LEU A 53 14.68 -11.81 -1.51
N ARG A 54 15.03 -11.47 -0.26
CA ARG A 54 16.36 -11.75 0.30
C ARG A 54 16.47 -13.10 0.99
N MET A 55 15.36 -13.84 1.13
CA MET A 55 15.36 -15.14 1.78
C MET A 55 16.18 -16.12 0.95
N PRO A 56 17.11 -16.90 1.56
CA PRO A 56 17.85 -17.92 0.82
C PRO A 56 16.88 -19.01 0.37
N LEU A 57 16.67 -19.11 -0.95
CA LEU A 57 15.70 -20.03 -1.56
C LEU A 57 16.20 -21.50 -1.62
N GLY A 58 17.36 -21.79 -1.02
CA GLY A 58 17.98 -23.12 -1.10
C GLY A 58 18.47 -23.45 -2.52
N THR A 59 18.57 -24.74 -2.81
CA THR A 59 18.96 -25.22 -4.15
C THR A 59 17.77 -25.12 -5.10
N PRO A 60 17.92 -24.48 -6.28
CA PRO A 60 16.86 -24.47 -7.28
C PRO A 60 16.58 -25.90 -7.75
N ASP A 61 15.29 -26.25 -7.82
CA ASP A 61 14.74 -27.52 -8.30
C ASP A 61 14.78 -27.66 -9.83
N GLY A 62 15.27 -26.63 -10.54
CA GLY A 62 15.44 -26.62 -12.00
C GLY A 62 14.16 -26.34 -12.78
N ILE A 63 13.08 -25.96 -12.10
CA ILE A 63 11.78 -25.68 -12.73
C ILE A 63 11.70 -24.19 -13.11
N ASP A 64 11.55 -23.91 -14.41
CA ASP A 64 11.20 -22.57 -14.88
C ASP A 64 9.68 -22.37 -14.81
N VAL A 65 9.23 -21.82 -13.67
CA VAL A 65 7.83 -21.50 -13.43
C VAL A 65 7.30 -20.47 -14.43
N GLY A 66 8.14 -19.55 -14.92
CA GLY A 66 7.76 -18.57 -15.92
C GLY A 66 7.41 -19.22 -17.26
N ALA A 67 8.24 -20.17 -17.71
CA ALA A 67 7.98 -20.95 -18.91
C ALA A 67 6.74 -21.86 -18.77
N ALA A 68 6.52 -22.44 -17.59
CA ALA A 68 5.33 -23.26 -17.32
C ALA A 68 4.04 -22.42 -17.43
N LEU A 69 3.98 -21.27 -16.75
CA LEU A 69 2.83 -20.37 -16.79
C LEU A 69 2.57 -19.77 -18.18
N ALA A 70 3.63 -19.51 -18.95
CA ALA A 70 3.49 -19.01 -20.32
C ALA A 70 2.87 -20.05 -21.28
N ARG A 71 3.08 -21.34 -21.02
CA ARG A 71 2.45 -22.44 -21.80
C ARG A 71 0.98 -22.62 -21.45
N ASP A 72 0.61 -22.40 -20.18
CA ASP A 72 -0.77 -22.56 -19.70
C ASP A 72 -1.66 -21.35 -20.00
N ARG A 73 -1.08 -20.21 -20.37
CA ARG A 73 -1.87 -19.04 -20.79
C ARG A 73 -2.52 -19.37 -22.14
N PRO A 74 -3.87 -19.36 -22.25
CA PRO A 74 -4.52 -19.57 -23.53
C PRO A 74 -4.04 -18.50 -24.51
N CYS A 75 -3.57 -18.95 -25.67
CA CYS A 75 -3.23 -18.08 -26.78
C CYS A 75 -4.54 -17.53 -27.34
N GLU A 76 -5.06 -16.45 -26.74
CA GLU A 76 -6.10 -15.65 -27.36
C GLU A 76 -5.40 -14.68 -28.32
N PRO A 77 -5.56 -14.85 -29.65
CA PRO A 77 -5.00 -13.90 -30.60
C PRO A 77 -5.73 -12.55 -30.45
N PRO A 78 -5.04 -11.41 -30.56
CA PRO A 78 -5.72 -10.12 -30.59
C PRO A 78 -6.58 -10.03 -31.87
N THR A 79 -7.90 -9.91 -31.70
CA THR A 79 -8.87 -9.54 -32.75
C THR A 79 -8.71 -8.10 -33.19
#